data_AF-A0A8X6VHP7-F1
#
_entry.id   AF-A0A8X6VHP7-F1
#
_cell.length_a   1.000
_cell.length_b   1.000
_cell.length_c   1.000
_cell.angle_alpha   90.00
_cell.angle_beta   90.00
_cell.angle_gamma   90.00
#
_symmetry.space_group_name_H-M   'P 1'
#
loop_
_entity.id
_entity.type
_entity.pdbx_description
1 polymer ?
#
loop_
_entity_poly.entity_id
_entity_poly.type
_entity_poly.pdbx_seq_one_letter_code
_entity_poly.pdbx_strand_id
1 'polypeptide(L)'
;MDGSEKITPLVIGKSAKPRCFKGTNLFPTKYRSNKKAWMTTDLFNEWLVSLNSDMKREKRHILLFLDNCTVHKNAPPLSNVKLQFFSPN
;
A
#
# COMPACT_ATOMS: atom_id res chain seq x y z
N MET A 1 -0.93 -15.23 -17.66
CA MET A 1 -1.34 -14.55 -16.40
C MET A 1 -2.79 -14.18 -16.55
N ASP A 2 -3.66 -14.68 -15.66
CA ASP A 2 -5.11 -14.41 -15.69
C ASP A 2 -5.52 -13.22 -14.82
N GLY A 3 -4.58 -12.62 -14.08
CA GLY A 3 -4.83 -11.45 -13.22
C GLY A 3 -5.71 -11.76 -12.01
N SER A 4 -5.83 -13.04 -11.64
CA SER A 4 -6.65 -13.50 -10.51
C SER A 4 -6.09 -13.05 -9.16
N GLU A 5 -4.77 -12.96 -9.03
CA GLU A 5 -4.11 -12.54 -7.80
C GLU A 5 -4.16 -11.01 -7.63
N LYS A 6 -4.77 -10.57 -6.52
CA LYS A 6 -4.91 -9.14 -6.19
C LYS A 6 -4.55 -8.91 -4.72
N ILE A 7 -3.68 -7.93 -4.49
CA ILE A 7 -3.38 -7.44 -3.14
C ILE A 7 -4.56 -6.62 -2.63
N THR A 8 -4.95 -6.82 -1.37
CA THR A 8 -5.98 -6.01 -0.73
C THR A 8 -5.60 -4.53 -0.78
N PRO A 9 -6.45 -3.65 -1.35
CA PRO A 9 -6.12 -2.24 -1.50
C PRO A 9 -6.06 -1.52 -0.15
N LEU A 10 -5.21 -0.49 -0.09
CA LEU A 10 -5.20 0.50 0.98
C LEU A 10 -6.06 1.69 0.57
N VAL A 11 -7.11 1.96 1.34
CA VAL A 11 -8.01 3.10 1.14
C VAL A 11 -7.62 4.21 2.10
N ILE A 12 -7.40 5.42 1.58
CA ILE A 12 -7.07 6.59 2.38
C ILE A 12 -8.21 7.60 2.26
N GLY A 13 -8.82 7.97 3.38
CA GLY A 13 -9.89 8.95 3.42
C GLY A 13 -9.60 10.12 4.37
N LYS A 14 -10.51 11.09 4.41
CA LYS A 14 -10.36 12.27 5.26
C LYS A 14 -10.80 12.03 6.70
N SER A 15 -11.94 11.36 6.88
CA SER A 15 -12.51 11.06 8.19
C SER A 15 -11.96 9.75 8.72
N ALA A 16 -11.58 9.69 10.00
CA ALA A 16 -11.26 8.42 10.66
C ALA A 16 -12.47 7.47 10.72
N LYS A 17 -13.69 8.03 10.77
CA LYS A 17 -14.95 7.28 10.76
C LYS A 17 -15.89 7.89 9.71
N PRO A 18 -15.80 7.46 8.43
CA PRO A 18 -16.70 7.93 7.39
C PRO A 18 -18.16 7.61 7.71
N ARG A 19 -19.07 8.55 7.44
CA ARG A 19 -20.51 8.38 7.73
C ARG A 19 -21.14 7.22 6.95
N CYS A 20 -20.67 6.97 5.74
CA CYS A 20 -21.09 5.82 4.92
C CYS A 20 -20.73 4.47 5.55
N PHE A 21 -19.88 4.46 6.57
CA PHE A 21 -19.45 3.25 7.29
C PHE A 21 -20.00 3.20 8.72
N LYS A 22 -21.05 3.98 9.02
CA LYS A 22 -21.69 3.93 10.34
C LYS A 22 -22.33 2.54 10.54
N GLY A 23 -21.99 1.88 11.65
CA GLY A 23 -22.55 0.57 12.01
C GLY A 23 -21.84 -0.63 11.38
N THR A 24 -20.78 -0.41 10.58
CA THR A 24 -19.88 -1.50 10.18
C THR A 24 -18.58 -1.45 10.97
N ASN A 25 -18.19 -2.61 11.50
CA ASN A 25 -16.88 -2.83 12.11
C ASN A 25 -15.94 -3.61 11.17
N LEU A 26 -16.46 -4.07 10.03
CA LEU A 26 -15.73 -4.93 9.09
C LEU A 26 -15.53 -4.17 7.77
N PHE A 27 -14.28 -3.84 7.49
CA PHE A 27 -13.87 -3.29 6.21
C PHE A 27 -13.27 -4.41 5.36
N PRO A 28 -13.70 -4.58 4.09
CA PRO A 28 -13.07 -5.54 3.19
C PRO A 28 -11.64 -5.13 2.81
N THR A 29 -11.23 -3.91 3.16
CA THR A 29 -9.96 -3.30 2.77
C THR A 29 -9.28 -2.65 3.97
N LYS A 30 -7.95 -2.44 3.89
CA LYS A 30 -7.24 -1.64 4.88
C LYS A 30 -7.65 -0.17 4.72
N TYR A 31 -8.00 0.51 5.82
CA TYR A 31 -8.38 1.91 5.81
C TYR A 31 -7.43 2.75 6.68
N ARG A 32 -7.03 3.90 6.16
CA ARG A 32 -6.25 4.92 6.87
C ARG A 32 -6.92 6.29 6.65
N SER A 33 -6.75 7.20 7.59
CA SER A 33 -7.28 8.55 7.45
C SER A 33 -6.24 9.61 7.73
N ASN A 34 -6.21 10.66 6.90
CA ASN A 34 -5.45 11.87 7.18
C ASN A 34 -6.19 13.10 6.66
N LYS A 35 -5.78 14.30 7.09
CA LYS A 35 -6.49 15.55 6.77
C LYS A 35 -6.64 15.83 5.27
N LYS A 36 -5.72 15.32 4.44
CA LYS A 36 -5.68 15.55 2.99
C LYS A 36 -6.28 14.41 2.17
N ALA A 37 -6.53 13.25 2.78
CA ALA A 37 -6.90 12.01 2.12
C ALA A 37 -5.91 11.58 1.01
N TRP A 38 -4.61 11.88 1.18
CA TRP A 38 -3.57 11.59 0.19
C TRP A 38 -2.58 10.55 0.71
N MET A 39 -1.85 9.91 -0.21
CA MET A 39 -0.71 9.08 0.15
C MET A 39 0.37 9.93 0.83
N THR A 40 0.97 9.40 1.88
CA THR A 40 2.17 9.96 2.52
C THR A 40 3.28 8.93 2.48
N THR A 41 4.53 9.37 2.61
CA THR A 41 5.69 8.47 2.72
C THR A 41 5.50 7.46 3.85
N ASP A 42 5.00 7.90 5.01
CA ASP A 42 4.78 7.01 6.15
C ASP A 42 3.74 5.92 5.85
N LEU A 43 2.61 6.30 5.25
CA LEU A 43 1.55 5.34 4.88
C LEU A 43 2.03 4.36 3.80
N PHE A 44 2.80 4.84 2.83
CA PHE A 44 3.39 4.02 1.79
C PHE A 44 4.39 3.03 2.37
N ASN A 45 5.27 3.47 3.27
CA ASN A 45 6.26 2.64 3.93
C ASN A 45 5.63 1.59 4.86
N GLU A 46 4.61 1.98 5.63
CA GLU A 46 3.83 1.04 6.46
C GLU A 46 3.23 -0.07 5.60
N TRP A 47 2.63 0.31 4.45
CA TRP A 47 2.05 -0.63 3.51
C TRP A 47 3.12 -1.54 2.87
N LEU A 48 4.27 -1.00 2.45
CA LEU A 48 5.38 -1.77 1.89
C LEU A 48 5.94 -2.82 2.86
N VAL A 49 6.10 -2.46 4.14
CA VAL A 49 6.59 -3.39 5.17
C VAL A 49 5.60 -4.54 5.39
N SER A 50 4.30 -4.23 5.42
CA SER A 50 3.25 -5.26 5.48
C SER A 50 3.33 -6.18 4.26
N LEU A 51 3.40 -5.62 3.05
CA LEU A 51 3.48 -6.39 1.82
C LEU A 51 4.70 -7.31 1.81
N ASN A 52 5.88 -6.79 2.19
CA ASN A 52 7.10 -7.59 2.28
C ASN A 52 6.98 -8.74 3.28
N SER A 53 6.33 -8.50 4.42
CA SER A 53 6.09 -9.53 5.43
C SER A 53 5.16 -10.63 4.90
N ASP A 54 4.12 -10.24 4.15
CA ASP A 54 3.20 -11.18 3.50
C ASP A 54 3.93 -12.02 2.44
N MET A 55 4.72 -11.40 1.56
CA MET A 55 5.53 -12.11 0.57
C MET A 55 6.56 -13.05 1.21
N LYS A 56 7.18 -12.62 2.33
CA LYS A 56 8.11 -13.47 3.09
C LYS A 56 7.42 -14.69 3.68
N ARG A 57 6.23 -14.53 4.29
CA ARG A 57 5.44 -15.64 4.84
C ARG A 57 5.06 -16.66 3.77
N GLU A 58 4.76 -16.17 2.58
CA GLU A 58 4.40 -16.99 1.42
C GLU A 58 5.63 -17.52 0.66
N LYS A 59 6.85 -17.18 1.11
CA LYS A 59 8.13 -17.55 0.48
C LYS A 59 8.23 -17.10 -0.99
N ARG A 60 7.68 -15.92 -1.29
CA ARG A 60 7.67 -15.33 -2.63
C ARG A 60 8.60 -14.12 -2.71
N HIS A 61 9.12 -13.88 -3.91
CA HIS A 61 9.82 -12.65 -4.26
C HIS A 61 9.05 -11.98 -5.39
N ILE A 62 8.77 -10.68 -5.24
CA ILE A 62 8.04 -9.91 -6.24
C ILE A 62 8.83 -8.67 -6.68
N LEU A 63 8.53 -8.21 -7.89
CA LEU A 63 8.96 -6.93 -8.42
C LEU A 63 7.75 -5.98 -8.43
N LEU A 64 7.85 -4.86 -7.72
CA LEU A 64 6.82 -3.84 -7.65
C LEU A 64 7.21 -2.63 -8.50
N PHE A 65 6.41 -2.33 -9.51
CA PHE A 65 6.61 -1.18 -10.38
C PHE A 65 5.95 0.08 -9.82
N LEU A 66 6.68 1.20 -9.82
CA LEU A 66 6.26 2.47 -9.23
C LEU A 66 6.55 3.65 -10.17
N ASP A 67 5.71 4.68 -10.10
CA ASP A 67 6.03 5.98 -10.67
C ASP A 67 7.08 6.72 -9.81
N ASN A 68 7.67 7.79 -10.35
CA ASN A 68 8.72 8.57 -9.67
C ASN A 68 8.16 9.61 -8.68
N CYS A 69 7.08 9.27 -7.96
CA CYS A 69 6.48 10.15 -6.97
C CYS A 69 7.38 10.31 -5.74
N THR A 70 7.44 11.54 -5.18
CA THR A 70 8.28 11.86 -4.02
C THR A 70 7.98 10.97 -2.81
N VAL A 71 6.74 10.51 -2.65
CA VAL A 71 6.35 9.64 -1.54
C VAL A 71 7.03 8.28 -1.57
N HIS A 72 7.52 7.83 -2.74
CA HIS A 72 8.15 6.53 -2.94
C HIS A 72 9.67 6.53 -2.71
N LYS A 73 10.30 7.70 -2.54
CA LYS A 73 11.76 7.84 -2.55
C LYS A 73 12.47 7.29 -1.31
N ASN A 74 11.78 7.22 -0.17
CA ASN A 74 12.35 6.85 1.12
C ASN A 74 11.86 5.47 1.60
N ALA A 75 11.96 4.47 0.73
CA ALA A 75 11.53 3.12 1.07
C ALA A 75 12.47 2.48 2.11
N PRO A 76 11.93 1.73 3.09
CA PRO A 76 12.73 0.98 4.05
C PRO A 76 13.45 -0.20 3.35
N PRO A 77 14.42 -0.86 4.00
CA PRO A 77 15.02 -2.10 3.49
C PRO A 77 13.96 -3.21 3.36
N LEU A 78 13.92 -3.89 2.21
CA LEU A 78 12.97 -4.95 1.89
C LEU A 78 13.72 -6.23 1.48
N SER A 79 13.21 -7.39 1.89
CA SER A 79 13.85 -8.70 1.63
C SER A 79 13.22 -9.47 0.46
N ASN A 80 11.91 -9.30 0.26
CA ASN A 80 11.07 -10.09 -0.64
C ASN A 80 10.36 -9.23 -1.70
N VAL A 81 10.41 -7.91 -1.56
CA VAL A 81 9.85 -6.96 -2.52
C VAL A 81 10.99 -6.12 -3.09
N LYS A 82 11.20 -6.20 -4.40
CA LYS A 82 12.12 -5.32 -5.12
C LYS A 82 11.31 -4.19 -5.76
N LEU A 83 11.77 -2.96 -5.62
CA LEU A 83 11.13 -1.80 -6.24
C LEU A 83 11.78 -1.52 -7.60
N GLN A 84 10.96 -1.26 -8.61
CA GLN A 84 11.37 -0.80 -9.93
C GLN A 84 10.64 0.49 -10.27
N PHE A 85 11.39 1.55 -10.52
CA PHE A 85 10.81 2.83 -10.94
C PHE A 85 10.71 2.88 -12.46
N PHE A 86 9.61 3.44 -12.96
CA PHE A 86 9.49 3.82 -14.36
C PHE A 86 10.41 5.00 -14.68
N SER A 87 10.73 5.18 -15.96
CA SER A 87 11.45 6.37 -16.42
C SER A 87 10.71 7.65 -16.02
N PRO A 88 11.43 8.74 -15.71
CA PRO A 88 10.82 10.04 -15.51
C PRO A 88 10.00 10.45 -16.74
N ASN A 89 8.89 11.12 -16.50
CA ASN A 89 8.08 11.74 -17.55
C ASN A 89 8.73 13.02 -18.08
#